data_AF-A0A960SJN1-F1
#
_entry.id   AF-A0A960SJN1-F1
#
_cell.length_a   1.000
_cell.length_b   1.000
_cell.length_c   1.000
_cell.angle_alpha   90.00
_cell.angle_beta   90.00
_cell.angle_gamma   90.00
#
_symmetry.space_group_name_H-M   'P 1'
#
loop_
_entity.id
_entity.type
_entity.pdbx_description
1 polymer ?
#
loop_
_entity_poly.entity_id
_entity_poly.type
_entity_poly.pdbx_seq_one_letter_code
_entity_poly.pdbx_strand_id
1 'polypeptide(L)'
;LLQARALDKSFDHGGPDRTLGLLYRDAPGWPLSVGNRKKARQHLEAAAAIAPDYFENRLNLLESLVDWREKSAALEEYRRTAALLPKARAALTGPEWEASWIDWDARWPKAVKQVRKWLPKEP
;
A
#
# COMPACT_ATOMS: atom_id res chain seq x y z
N LEU A 1 9.91 -1.63 -16.15
CA LEU A 1 8.64 -1.37 -15.41
C LEU A 1 7.49 -0.97 -16.33
N LEU A 2 7.58 0.14 -17.09
CA LEU A 2 6.51 0.53 -18.02
C LEU A 2 6.20 -0.53 -19.09
N GLN A 3 7.23 -1.22 -19.61
CA GLN A 3 7.05 -2.35 -20.53
C GLN A 3 6.44 -3.59 -19.87
N ALA A 4 6.73 -3.87 -18.58
CA ALA A 4 6.14 -4.99 -17.85
C ALA A 4 4.62 -4.77 -17.63
N ARG A 5 4.21 -3.54 -17.29
CA ARG A 5 2.79 -3.14 -17.21
C ARG A 5 2.04 -3.29 -18.54
N ALA A 6 2.74 -3.22 -19.67
CA ALA A 6 2.16 -3.40 -21.00
C ALA A 6 1.95 -4.88 -21.36
N LEU A 7 2.68 -5.80 -20.72
CA LEU A 7 2.63 -7.25 -20.97
C LEU A 7 1.60 -7.94 -20.07
N ASP A 8 1.64 -7.69 -18.76
CA ASP A 8 0.62 -8.16 -17.82
C ASP A 8 0.54 -7.24 -16.60
N LYS A 9 -0.60 -6.57 -16.43
CA LYS A 9 -0.85 -5.66 -15.31
C LYS A 9 -1.05 -6.38 -13.98
N SER A 10 -1.46 -7.65 -14.02
CA SER A 10 -1.75 -8.47 -12.84
C SER A 10 -0.52 -9.21 -12.30
N PHE A 11 0.56 -9.26 -13.09
CA PHE A 11 1.81 -9.91 -12.71
C PHE A 11 2.27 -9.47 -11.31
N ASP A 12 2.63 -10.46 -10.49
CA ASP A 12 3.03 -10.27 -9.08
C ASP A 12 2.05 -9.38 -8.29
N HIS A 13 0.77 -9.69 -8.45
CA HIS A 13 -0.33 -9.00 -7.77
C HIS A 13 -0.31 -7.47 -8.02
N GLY A 14 -0.12 -7.05 -9.28
CA GLY A 14 0.00 -5.62 -9.61
C GLY A 14 1.37 -5.03 -9.25
N GLY A 15 2.41 -5.87 -9.18
CA GLY A 15 3.78 -5.50 -8.85
C GLY A 15 4.33 -4.31 -9.65
N PRO A 16 4.13 -4.21 -10.98
CA PRO A 16 4.62 -3.06 -11.74
C PRO A 16 4.09 -1.71 -11.27
N ASP A 17 2.79 -1.62 -10.96
CA ASP A 17 2.17 -0.40 -10.45
C ASP A 17 2.60 -0.15 -8.99
N ARG A 18 2.72 -1.20 -8.15
CA ARG A 18 3.27 -1.06 -6.78
C ARG A 18 4.67 -0.45 -6.79
N THR A 19 5.59 -1.00 -7.58
CA THR A 19 6.98 -0.52 -7.65
C THR A 19 7.07 0.92 -8.16
N LEU A 20 6.31 1.28 -9.21
CA LEU A 20 6.28 2.66 -9.69
C LEU A 20 5.71 3.63 -8.65
N GLY A 21 4.65 3.21 -7.95
CA GLY A 21 4.05 3.98 -6.86
C GLY A 21 5.05 4.32 -5.77
N LEU A 22 5.78 3.30 -5.28
CA LEU A 22 6.81 3.46 -4.25
C LEU A 22 8.00 4.30 -4.74
N LEU A 23 8.46 4.10 -5.98
CA LEU A 23 9.53 4.92 -6.56
C LEU A 23 9.17 6.40 -6.58
N TYR A 24 7.96 6.74 -7.05
CA TYR A 24 7.50 8.12 -7.07
C TYR A 24 7.23 8.70 -5.68
N ARG A 25 6.94 7.86 -4.69
CA ARG A 25 6.72 8.28 -3.29
C ARG A 25 8.04 8.60 -2.59
N ASP A 26 9.04 7.74 -2.74
CA ASP A 26 10.24 7.74 -1.91
C ASP A 26 11.40 8.54 -2.53
N ALA A 27 11.41 8.70 -3.86
CA ALA A 27 12.44 9.50 -4.52
C ALA A 27 12.26 11.01 -4.21
N PRO A 28 13.36 11.79 -4.13
CA PRO A 28 13.30 13.24 -4.08
C PRO A 28 12.54 13.83 -5.27
N GLY A 29 11.88 14.97 -5.06
CA GLY A 29 11.21 15.68 -6.15
C GLY A 29 12.19 16.31 -7.16
N TRP A 30 11.63 16.89 -8.22
CA TRP A 30 12.39 17.71 -9.17
C TRP A 30 13.06 18.91 -8.48
N PRO A 31 14.28 19.31 -8.86
CA PRO A 31 15.11 18.78 -9.95
C PRO A 31 16.01 17.59 -9.57
N LEU A 32 16.00 17.16 -8.31
CA LEU A 32 16.96 16.16 -7.81
C LEU A 32 16.65 14.74 -8.27
N SER A 33 15.37 14.39 -8.41
CA SER A 33 14.95 13.06 -8.88
C SER A 33 13.52 13.07 -9.41
N VAL A 34 12.90 11.88 -9.48
CA VAL A 34 11.62 11.60 -10.14
C VAL A 34 10.41 11.70 -9.20
N GLY A 35 10.62 11.99 -7.91
CA GLY A 35 9.59 12.03 -6.88
C GLY A 35 8.37 12.86 -7.29
N ASN A 36 7.18 12.27 -7.14
CA ASN A 36 5.93 12.89 -7.53
C ASN A 36 4.73 12.26 -6.82
N ARG A 37 4.18 12.96 -5.82
CA ARG A 37 3.01 12.49 -5.03
C ARG A 37 1.79 12.11 -5.89
N LYS A 38 1.50 12.87 -6.95
CA LYS A 38 0.33 12.59 -7.81
C LYS A 38 0.52 11.27 -8.56
N LYS A 39 1.70 11.04 -9.14
CA LYS A 39 2.02 9.79 -9.83
C LYS A 39 2.09 8.61 -8.84
N ALA A 40 2.69 8.81 -7.67
CA ALA A 40 2.73 7.81 -6.61
C ALA A 40 1.32 7.33 -6.26
N ARG A 41 0.39 8.26 -6.01
CA ARG A 41 -1.02 7.94 -5.75
C ARG A 41 -1.64 7.12 -6.86
N GLN A 42 -1.55 7.60 -8.09
CA GLN A 42 -2.16 6.96 -9.26
C GLN A 42 -1.73 5.49 -9.38
N HIS A 43 -0.44 5.22 -9.16
CA HIS A 43 0.11 3.88 -9.26
C HIS A 43 -0.23 2.99 -8.05
N LEU A 44 -0.21 3.53 -6.83
CA LEU A 44 -0.57 2.76 -5.63
C LEU A 44 -2.06 2.40 -5.60
N GLU A 45 -2.94 3.34 -5.99
CA GLU A 45 -4.38 3.07 -6.16
C GLU A 45 -4.62 2.03 -7.26
N ALA A 46 -3.89 2.10 -8.38
CA ALA A 46 -3.98 1.10 -9.44
C ALA A 46 -3.56 -0.30 -8.96
N ALA A 47 -2.45 -0.41 -8.22
CA ALA A 47 -2.00 -1.69 -7.66
C ALA A 47 -3.04 -2.29 -6.70
N ALA A 48 -3.62 -1.47 -5.82
CA ALA A 48 -4.68 -1.90 -4.90
C ALA A 48 -5.99 -2.26 -5.63
N ALA A 49 -6.26 -1.69 -6.80
CA ALA A 49 -7.42 -2.05 -7.62
C ALA A 49 -7.19 -3.34 -8.42
N ILE A 50 -5.96 -3.56 -8.93
CA ILE A 50 -5.58 -4.76 -9.69
C ILE A 50 -5.62 -6.01 -8.81
N ALA A 51 -5.08 -5.92 -7.60
CA ALA A 51 -5.06 -7.04 -6.65
C ALA A 51 -5.70 -6.60 -5.32
N PRO A 52 -7.06 -6.53 -5.26
CA PRO A 52 -7.77 -5.96 -4.12
C PRO A 52 -7.63 -6.77 -2.83
N ASP A 53 -7.32 -8.06 -2.97
CA ASP A 53 -7.10 -9.00 -1.87
C ASP A 53 -5.61 -9.14 -1.49
N TYR A 54 -4.70 -8.41 -2.15
CA TYR A 54 -3.27 -8.49 -1.83
C TYR A 54 -2.87 -7.47 -0.76
N PHE A 55 -2.42 -7.97 0.39
CA PHE A 55 -2.21 -7.18 1.60
C PHE A 55 -1.17 -6.07 1.43
N GLU A 56 -0.05 -6.37 0.76
CA GLU A 56 1.04 -5.40 0.54
C GLU A 56 0.59 -4.14 -0.19
N ASN A 57 -0.25 -4.28 -1.23
CA ASN A 57 -0.71 -3.13 -2.01
C ASN A 57 -1.59 -2.20 -1.15
N ARG A 58 -2.48 -2.79 -0.36
CA ARG A 58 -3.36 -2.09 0.58
C ARG A 58 -2.56 -1.39 1.68
N LEU A 59 -1.56 -2.07 2.24
CA LEU A 59 -0.69 -1.52 3.28
C LEU A 59 0.14 -0.33 2.75
N ASN A 60 0.74 -0.45 1.56
CA ASN A 60 1.50 0.63 0.94
C ASN A 60 0.64 1.87 0.65
N LEU A 61 -0.59 1.68 0.18
CA LEU A 61 -1.52 2.79 -0.03
C LEU A 61 -1.89 3.45 1.30
N LEU A 62 -2.20 2.66 2.34
CA LEU A 62 -2.51 3.19 3.66
C LEU A 62 -1.36 4.02 4.24
N GLU A 63 -0.14 3.50 4.24
CA GLU A 63 1.04 4.21 4.72
C GLU A 63 1.26 5.52 3.97
N SER A 64 1.10 5.50 2.64
CA SER A 64 1.26 6.69 1.82
C SER A 64 0.21 7.76 2.15
N LEU A 65 -1.05 7.35 2.35
CA LEU A 65 -2.12 8.25 2.79
C LEU A 65 -1.85 8.81 4.20
N VAL A 66 -1.25 8.00 5.08
CA VAL A 66 -0.83 8.45 6.41
C VAL A 66 0.26 9.52 6.32
N ASP A 67 1.31 9.26 5.56
CA ASP A 67 2.45 10.17 5.38
C ASP A 67 2.02 11.49 4.74
N TRP A 68 1.08 11.41 3.81
CA TRP A 68 0.47 12.54 3.13
C TRP A 68 -0.60 13.29 3.96
N ARG A 69 -0.89 12.81 5.18
CA ARG A 69 -1.87 13.33 6.13
C ARG A 69 -3.30 13.42 5.59
N GLU A 70 -3.67 12.51 4.68
CA GLU A 70 -5.02 12.45 4.11
C GLU A 70 -5.95 11.60 4.98
N LYS A 71 -6.36 12.20 6.11
CA LYS A 71 -7.07 11.51 7.20
C LYS A 71 -8.27 10.67 6.74
N SER A 72 -9.19 11.27 5.99
CA SER A 72 -10.42 10.59 5.57
C SER A 72 -10.13 9.38 4.68
N ALA A 73 -9.20 9.53 3.72
CA ALA A 73 -8.79 8.46 2.83
C ALA A 73 -8.03 7.36 3.59
N ALA A 74 -7.12 7.74 4.51
CA ALA A 74 -6.40 6.79 5.34
C ALA A 74 -7.31 5.99 6.28
N LEU A 75 -8.33 6.62 6.85
CA LEU A 75 -9.33 5.92 7.68
C LEU A 75 -10.13 4.90 6.86
N GLU A 76 -10.49 5.26 5.63
CA GLU A 76 -11.20 4.36 4.72
C GLU A 76 -10.32 3.18 4.29
N GLU A 77 -9.08 3.45 3.88
CA GLU A 77 -8.16 2.39 3.48
C GLU A 77 -7.79 1.49 4.69
N TYR A 78 -7.66 2.05 5.89
CA TYR A 78 -7.47 1.27 7.11
C TYR A 78 -8.60 0.26 7.31
N ARG A 79 -9.87 0.65 7.15
CA ARG A 79 -11.01 -0.28 7.29
C ARG A 79 -10.92 -1.42 6.27
N ARG A 80 -10.58 -1.11 5.02
CA ARG A 80 -10.42 -2.10 3.95
C ARG A 80 -9.28 -3.08 4.24
N THR A 81 -8.10 -2.56 4.61
CA THR A 81 -6.93 -3.37 4.92
C THR A 81 -7.14 -4.23 6.16
N ALA A 82 -7.78 -3.68 7.20
CA ALA A 82 -8.11 -4.42 8.42
C ALA A 82 -9.12 -5.55 8.15
N ALA A 83 -10.15 -5.30 7.34
CA ALA A 83 -11.12 -6.32 6.95
C ALA A 83 -10.48 -7.42 6.08
N LEU A 84 -9.45 -7.10 5.30
CA LEU A 84 -8.72 -8.06 4.47
C LEU A 84 -7.79 -8.97 5.30
N LEU A 85 -7.20 -8.47 6.39
CA LEU A 85 -6.13 -9.13 7.13
C LEU A 85 -6.41 -10.62 7.48
N PRO A 86 -7.60 -11.01 8.00
CA PRO A 86 -7.87 -12.43 8.29
C PRO A 86 -7.86 -13.31 7.03
N LYS A 87 -8.41 -12.81 5.92
CA LYS A 87 -8.42 -13.52 4.63
C LYS A 87 -7.01 -13.63 4.05
N ALA A 88 -6.21 -12.56 4.13
CA ALA A 88 -4.82 -12.57 3.70
C ALA A 88 -4.00 -13.60 4.49
N ARG A 89 -4.16 -13.66 5.82
CA ARG A 89 -3.48 -14.66 6.68
C ARG A 89 -3.83 -16.10 6.32
N ALA A 90 -5.07 -16.35 5.91
CA ALA A 90 -5.52 -17.68 5.51
C ALA A 90 -5.05 -18.08 4.09
N ALA A 91 -4.86 -17.11 3.20
CA ALA A 91 -4.54 -17.36 1.80
C ALA A 91 -3.03 -17.31 1.48
N LEU A 92 -2.27 -16.45 2.16
CA LEU A 92 -0.84 -16.22 1.92
C LEU A 92 -0.02 -17.01 2.94
N THR A 93 -0.04 -18.33 2.80
CA THR A 93 0.59 -19.27 3.73
C THR A 93 1.74 -20.01 3.09
N GLY A 94 2.71 -20.47 3.89
CA GLY A 94 3.86 -21.23 3.42
C GLY A 94 5.17 -20.45 3.55
N PRO A 95 6.33 -21.13 3.41
CA PRO A 95 7.65 -20.51 3.56
C PRO A 95 7.89 -19.32 2.62
N GLU A 96 7.27 -19.32 1.44
CA GLU A 96 7.38 -18.25 0.44
C GLU A 96 6.80 -16.91 0.92
N TRP A 97 5.89 -16.93 1.91
CA TRP A 97 5.26 -15.73 2.49
C TRP A 97 5.81 -15.33 3.85
N GLU A 98 6.74 -16.11 4.43
CA GLU A 98 7.25 -15.87 5.78
C GLU A 98 7.95 -14.50 5.89
N ALA A 99 8.83 -14.19 4.94
CA ALA A 99 9.51 -12.90 4.89
C ALA A 99 8.53 -11.73 4.72
N SER A 100 7.49 -11.92 3.91
CA SER A 100 6.43 -10.92 3.74
C SER A 100 5.67 -10.67 5.04
N TRP A 101 5.26 -11.71 5.75
CA TRP A 101 4.56 -11.55 7.03
C TRP A 101 5.44 -10.91 8.11
N ILE A 102 6.73 -11.24 8.16
CA ILE A 102 7.67 -10.57 9.08
C ILE A 102 7.70 -9.06 8.83
N ASP A 103 7.81 -8.63 7.57
CA ASP A 103 7.77 -7.21 7.23
C ASP A 103 6.40 -6.58 7.54
N TRP A 104 5.32 -7.20 7.08
CA TRP A 104 3.95 -6.69 7.24
C TRP A 104 3.56 -6.54 8.70
N ASP A 105 3.95 -7.49 9.56
CA ASP A 105 3.68 -7.44 10.99
C ASP A 105 4.49 -6.35 11.71
N ALA A 106 5.65 -5.97 11.17
CA ALA A 106 6.41 -4.84 11.68
C ALA A 106 5.83 -3.49 11.24
N ARG A 107 5.24 -3.43 10.04
CA ARG A 107 4.71 -2.19 9.44
C ARG A 107 3.27 -1.87 9.83
N TRP A 108 2.37 -2.86 9.74
CA TRP A 108 0.94 -2.68 9.98
C TRP A 108 0.62 -2.00 11.32
N PRO A 109 1.16 -2.43 12.48
CA PRO A 109 0.87 -1.77 13.76
C PRO A 109 1.30 -0.30 13.80
N LYS A 110 2.37 0.07 13.09
CA LYS A 110 2.84 1.46 13.02
C LYS A 110 1.85 2.33 12.24
N ALA A 111 1.38 1.85 11.09
CA ALA A 111 0.34 2.53 10.30
C ALA A 111 -0.95 2.68 11.10
N VAL A 112 -1.43 1.60 11.73
CA VAL A 112 -2.64 1.62 12.58
C VAL A 112 -2.50 2.60 13.74
N LYS A 113 -1.34 2.64 14.41
CA LYS A 113 -1.08 3.61 15.49
C LYS A 113 -1.24 5.06 15.02
N GLN A 114 -0.85 5.40 13.79
CA GLN A 114 -1.05 6.75 13.25
C GLN A 114 -2.52 7.01 12.94
N VAL A 115 -3.20 6.07 12.27
CA VAL A 115 -4.62 6.19 11.91
C VAL A 115 -5.50 6.34 13.15
N ARG A 116 -5.20 5.60 14.24
CA ARG A 116 -5.93 5.70 15.52
C ARG A 116 -5.92 7.10 16.12
N LYS A 117 -4.91 7.92 15.84
CA LYS A 117 -4.87 9.33 16.27
C LYS A 117 -5.93 10.20 15.57
N TRP A 118 -6.50 9.72 14.48
CA TRP A 118 -7.51 10.42 13.69
C TRP A 118 -8.90 9.84 13.85
N LEU A 119 -9.05 8.74 14.59
CA LEU A 119 -10.37 8.26 14.96
C LEU A 119 -11.07 9.33 15.80
N PRO A 120 -12.37 9.57 15.57
CA PRO A 120 -13.14 10.39 16.48
C PRO A 120 -13.05 9.80 17.89
N LYS A 121 -12.91 10.65 18.90
CA LYS A 121 -13.05 10.21 20.28
C LYS A 121 -14.52 9.80 20.47
N GLU A 122 -14.73 8.64 21.08
CA GLU A 122 -16.08 8.24 21.48
C GLU A 122 -16.66 9.31 22.43
N PRO A 123 -17.97 9.62 22.32
CA PRO A 123 -18.63 10.62 23.15
C PRO A 123 -18.63 10.26 24.64
#